data_AF-A0A661KQQ8-F1
#
_entry.id   AF-A0A661KQQ8-F1
#
_cell.length_a   1.000
_cell.length_b   1.000
_cell.length_c   1.000
_cell.angle_alpha   90.00
_cell.angle_beta   90.00
_cell.angle_gamma   90.00
#
_symmetry.space_group_name_H-M   'P 1'
#
loop_
_entity.id
_entity.type
_entity.pdbx_description
1 polymer ?
#
loop_
_entity_poly.entity_id
_entity_poly.type
_entity_poly.pdbx_seq_one_letter_code
_entity_poly.pdbx_strand_id
1 'polypeptide(L)'
;MIRHLRVIEGGKDKRKIAATGIKLYRAYSVSNLLTEDAVYHNVKITWYCLERKVPPAPFDVLIDDYYSLPDKLRKILEIDVKRYLTGTELEALRRYMESRYDIEVFADEVKLPVSTKGFFSNDDRVVVYDFLELSEKDGYNLPFKIWGYYTTANAITTPSLERGVRFLSKALEYLGLENECTREELERVVGYIFERELLYVKKKD
;
A
#
# COMPACT_ATOMS: atom_id res chain seq x y z
N MET A 1 59.38 23.89 29.19
CA MET A 1 58.46 24.86 28.54
C MET A 1 57.24 24.07 28.07
N ILE A 2 56.18 24.03 28.88
CA ILE A 2 55.04 23.11 28.70
C ILE A 2 53.98 23.82 27.85
N ARG A 3 53.78 23.37 26.61
CA ARG A 3 52.73 23.89 25.72
C ARG A 3 51.38 23.34 26.19
N HIS A 4 50.56 24.20 26.78
CA HIS A 4 49.15 23.89 27.06
C HIS A 4 48.40 23.79 25.72
N LEU A 5 47.90 22.59 25.40
CA LEU A 5 46.97 22.39 24.30
C LEU A 5 45.61 22.96 24.72
N ARG A 6 45.19 24.02 24.04
CA ARG A 6 43.84 24.59 24.13
C ARG A 6 42.86 23.56 23.54
N VAL A 7 42.00 23.00 24.38
CA VAL A 7 40.83 22.24 23.91
C VAL A 7 39.89 23.25 23.28
N ILE A 8 39.68 23.13 21.97
CA ILE A 8 38.60 23.83 21.26
C ILE A 8 37.39 22.91 21.40
N GLU A 9 36.31 23.40 22.02
CA GLU A 9 35.01 22.73 21.97
C GLU A 9 34.62 22.57 20.49
N GLY A 10 34.63 21.34 20.00
CA GLY A 10 34.18 20.99 18.66
C GLY A 10 32.70 21.33 18.53
N GLY A 11 32.43 22.46 17.86
CA GLY A 11 31.10 22.92 17.50
C GLY A 11 30.31 21.84 16.78
N LYS A 12 29.02 21.78 17.14
CA LYS A 12 27.96 21.02 16.48
C LYS A 12 27.94 21.29 14.98
N ASP A 13 28.65 20.48 14.20
CA ASP A 13 28.40 20.38 12.77
C ASP A 13 27.58 19.12 12.54
N LYS A 14 26.26 19.22 12.79
CA LYS A 14 25.26 18.25 12.34
C LYS A 14 25.19 18.32 10.82
N ARG A 15 26.21 17.78 10.14
CA ARG A 15 26.07 17.42 8.74
C ARG A 15 25.05 16.29 8.71
N LYS A 16 23.79 16.60 8.38
CA LYS A 16 22.81 15.64 7.89
C LYS A 16 23.56 14.85 6.81
N ILE A 17 23.99 13.62 7.13
CA ILE A 17 24.45 12.69 6.12
C ILE A 17 23.25 12.56 5.21
N ALA A 18 23.33 13.15 4.03
CA ALA A 18 22.26 13.03 3.06
C ALA A 18 21.99 11.53 2.89
N ALA A 19 20.71 11.14 2.90
CA ALA A 19 20.26 9.77 2.70
C ALA A 19 20.55 9.28 1.26
N THR A 20 21.69 9.65 0.68
CA THR A 20 22.09 9.34 -0.68
C THR A 20 22.50 7.88 -0.75
N GLY A 21 21.50 7.01 -0.93
CA GLY A 21 21.68 5.60 -1.24
C GLY A 21 20.56 4.68 -0.73
N ILE A 22 19.86 5.06 0.33
CA ILE A 22 18.78 4.22 0.89
C ILE A 22 17.46 4.59 0.21
N LYS A 23 16.83 3.58 -0.40
CA LYS A 23 15.49 3.67 -0.97
C LYS A 23 14.56 2.71 -0.26
N LEU A 24 13.41 3.22 0.14
CA LEU A 24 12.33 2.45 0.72
C LEU A 24 11.10 2.52 -0.18
N TYR A 25 10.30 1.47 -0.15
CA TYR A 25 9.19 1.26 -1.07
C TYR A 25 7.93 0.87 -0.31
N ARG A 26 6.79 1.42 -0.77
CA ARG A 26 5.46 0.94 -0.44
C ARG A 26 5.02 0.02 -1.57
N ALA A 27 4.92 -1.27 -1.29
CA ALA A 27 4.53 -2.26 -2.28
C ALA A 27 3.03 -2.56 -2.20
N TYR A 28 2.42 -2.81 -3.34
CA TYR A 28 1.04 -3.25 -3.41
C TYR A 28 0.79 -4.15 -4.64
N SER A 29 -0.25 -4.96 -4.55
CA SER A 29 -0.80 -5.71 -5.69
C SER A 29 -2.26 -5.29 -5.89
N VAL A 30 -2.77 -5.51 -7.10
CA VAL A 30 -4.20 -5.39 -7.40
C VAL A 30 -4.65 -6.76 -7.86
N SER A 31 -5.68 -7.31 -7.21
CA SER A 31 -6.20 -8.63 -7.57
C SER A 31 -7.71 -8.72 -7.29
N ASN A 32 -8.35 -9.72 -7.89
CA ASN A 32 -9.71 -10.08 -7.55
C ASN A 32 -9.68 -10.96 -6.30
N LEU A 33 -10.49 -10.61 -5.29
CA LEU A 33 -10.59 -11.36 -4.06
C LEU A 33 -11.88 -12.17 -4.06
N LEU A 34 -11.76 -13.50 -3.95
CA LEU A 34 -12.89 -14.39 -3.75
C LEU A 34 -13.18 -14.51 -2.24
N THR A 35 -14.40 -14.16 -1.83
CA THR A 35 -14.94 -14.48 -0.51
C THR A 35 -16.07 -15.50 -0.65
N GLU A 36 -16.60 -16.01 0.47
CA GLU A 36 -17.75 -16.92 0.46
C GLU A 36 -18.98 -16.30 -0.23
N ASP A 37 -19.15 -14.98 -0.09
CA ASP A 37 -20.34 -14.25 -0.57
C ASP A 37 -20.21 -13.71 -1.99
N ALA A 38 -19.01 -13.31 -2.42
CA ALA A 38 -18.80 -12.63 -3.70
C ALA A 38 -17.33 -12.60 -4.14
N VAL A 39 -17.12 -12.28 -5.41
CA VAL A 39 -15.82 -11.81 -5.91
C VAL A 39 -15.80 -10.29 -5.86
N TYR A 40 -14.77 -9.74 -5.20
CA TYR A 40 -14.45 -8.32 -5.18
C TYR A 40 -13.39 -8.02 -6.23
N HIS A 41 -13.68 -7.07 -7.11
CA HIS A 41 -12.80 -6.73 -8.22
C HIS A 41 -11.81 -5.63 -7.84
N ASN A 42 -10.59 -5.72 -8.39
CA ASN A 42 -9.54 -4.70 -8.28
C ASN A 42 -9.19 -4.31 -6.84
N VAL A 43 -9.15 -5.29 -5.93
CA VAL A 43 -8.79 -5.07 -4.52
C VAL A 43 -7.31 -4.74 -4.42
N LYS A 44 -7.00 -3.56 -3.87
CA LYS A 44 -5.62 -3.17 -3.56
C LYS A 44 -5.15 -3.84 -2.27
N ILE A 45 -4.17 -4.71 -2.41
CA ILE A 45 -3.48 -5.38 -1.29
C ILE A 45 -2.17 -4.65 -1.07
N THR A 46 -1.98 -4.04 0.09
CA THR A 46 -0.73 -3.36 0.44
C THR A 46 0.16 -4.28 1.25
N TRP A 47 1.40 -4.48 0.79
CA TRP A 47 2.37 -5.38 1.39
C TRP A 47 3.33 -4.63 2.33
N TYR A 48 3.66 -5.25 3.45
CA TYR A 48 4.57 -4.67 4.43
C TYR A 48 5.39 -5.73 5.16
N CYS A 49 6.57 -5.31 5.65
CA CYS A 49 7.41 -6.14 6.50
C CYS A 49 6.88 -6.13 7.95
N LEU A 50 6.51 -7.29 8.49
CA LEU A 50 5.83 -7.39 9.79
C LEU A 50 6.77 -7.16 10.97
N GLU A 51 7.96 -7.79 10.97
CA GLU A 51 8.80 -7.94 12.18
C GLU A 51 10.24 -7.49 11.97
N ARG A 52 10.47 -6.39 11.25
CA ARG A 52 11.82 -5.88 11.05
C ARG A 52 12.44 -5.38 12.37
N LYS A 53 13.36 -6.17 12.93
CA LYS A 53 14.06 -5.85 14.19
C LYS A 53 14.95 -4.61 14.07
N VAL A 54 15.76 -4.54 13.01
CA VAL A 54 16.71 -3.45 12.75
C VAL A 54 16.22 -2.63 11.56
N PRO A 55 16.07 -1.30 11.68
CA PRO A 55 15.62 -0.49 10.55
C PRO A 55 16.67 -0.53 9.41
N PRO A 56 16.26 -0.32 8.14
CA PRO A 56 17.18 -0.34 7.00
C PRO A 56 18.30 0.69 7.06
N ALA A 57 18.12 1.73 7.88
CA ALA A 57 19.08 2.79 8.16
C ALA A 57 18.76 3.45 9.52
N PRO A 58 19.67 4.27 10.07
CA PRO A 58 19.41 5.03 11.28
C PRO A 58 18.12 5.88 11.19
N PHE A 59 17.35 5.95 12.28
CA PHE A 59 16.06 6.65 12.27
C PHE A 59 16.18 8.15 12.00
N ASP A 60 17.28 8.79 12.40
CA ASP A 60 17.56 10.19 12.13
C ASP A 60 17.92 10.50 10.66
N VAL A 61 18.16 9.44 9.87
CA VAL A 61 18.28 9.52 8.40
C VAL A 61 16.93 9.26 7.73
N LEU A 62 16.14 8.31 8.27
CA LEU A 62 14.85 7.90 7.70
C LEU A 62 13.70 8.85 8.03
N ILE A 63 13.74 9.50 9.19
CA ILE A 63 12.64 10.28 9.77
C ILE A 63 13.12 11.71 9.98
N ASP A 64 12.33 12.67 9.50
CA ASP A 64 12.67 14.08 9.59
C ASP A 64 12.55 14.58 11.04
N ASP A 65 13.53 15.39 11.45
CA ASP A 65 13.62 15.95 12.80
C ASP A 65 13.40 14.95 13.96
N TYR A 66 13.84 13.70 13.77
CA TYR A 66 13.60 12.55 14.66
C TYR A 66 13.74 12.87 16.16
N TYR A 67 14.84 13.51 16.57
CA TYR A 67 15.13 13.84 17.97
C TYR A 67 14.25 14.95 18.55
N SER A 68 13.59 15.73 17.71
CA SER A 68 12.70 16.84 18.09
C SER A 68 11.22 16.47 18.02
N LEU A 69 10.87 15.30 17.44
CA LEU A 69 9.50 14.84 17.36
C LEU A 69 8.90 14.49 18.74
N PRO A 70 7.59 14.71 18.96
CA PRO A 70 6.90 14.14 20.12
C PRO A 70 6.99 12.62 20.14
N ASP A 71 7.18 12.00 21.32
CA ASP A 71 7.42 10.56 21.45
C ASP A 71 6.35 9.69 20.78
N LYS A 72 5.07 10.10 20.83
CA LYS A 72 3.97 9.39 20.18
C LYS A 72 4.14 9.36 18.65
N LEU A 73 4.47 10.52 18.05
CA LEU A 73 4.67 10.61 16.60
C LEU A 73 5.96 9.89 16.18
N ARG A 74 7.02 10.01 16.97
CA ARG A 74 8.29 9.32 16.74
C ARG A 74 8.10 7.80 16.65
N LYS A 75 7.44 7.20 17.64
CA LYS A 75 7.14 5.75 17.67
C LYS A 75 6.31 5.30 16.45
N ILE A 76 5.35 6.11 16.02
CA ILE A 76 4.54 5.81 14.83
C ILE A 76 5.41 5.77 13.58
N LEU A 77 6.25 6.78 13.38
CA LEU A 77 7.14 6.84 12.21
C LEU A 77 8.21 5.73 12.24
N GLU A 78 8.71 5.36 13.41
CA GLU A 78 9.61 4.21 13.57
C GLU A 78 8.97 2.90 13.10
N ILE A 79 7.68 2.69 13.42
CA ILE A 79 6.92 1.52 12.96
C ILE A 79 6.75 1.59 11.44
N ASP A 80 6.35 2.75 10.90
CA ASP A 80 6.11 2.92 9.46
C ASP A 80 7.38 2.66 8.63
N VAL A 81 8.53 3.24 9.01
CA VAL A 81 9.77 3.03 8.24
C VAL A 81 10.31 1.60 8.32
N LYS A 82 10.03 0.89 9.41
CA LYS A 82 10.36 -0.54 9.54
C LYS A 82 9.51 -1.43 8.64
N ARG A 83 8.27 -1.01 8.37
CA ARG A 83 7.30 -1.73 7.52
C ARG A 83 7.57 -1.59 6.03
N TYR A 84 8.20 -0.50 5.60
CA TYR A 84 8.59 -0.34 4.20
C TYR A 84 9.63 -1.37 3.75
N LEU A 85 9.61 -1.66 2.46
CA LEU A 85 10.54 -2.60 1.84
C LEU A 85 11.76 -1.87 1.31
N THR A 86 12.92 -2.50 1.44
CA THR A 86 14.12 -2.13 0.69
C THR A 86 13.99 -2.61 -0.76
N GLY A 87 14.85 -2.12 -1.66
CA GLY A 87 14.88 -2.59 -3.05
C GLY A 87 15.06 -4.11 -3.17
N THR A 88 15.97 -4.69 -2.39
CA THR A 88 16.23 -6.14 -2.41
C THR A 88 15.01 -6.95 -1.95
N GLU A 89 14.30 -6.48 -0.92
CA GLU A 89 13.09 -7.15 -0.43
C GLU A 89 11.92 -7.02 -1.40
N LEU A 90 11.78 -5.86 -2.06
CA LEU A 90 10.79 -5.65 -3.10
C LEU A 90 11.00 -6.62 -4.28
N GLU A 91 12.22 -6.77 -4.78
CA GLU A 91 12.52 -7.68 -5.89
C GLU A 91 12.37 -9.16 -5.50
N ALA A 92 12.65 -9.50 -4.23
CA ALA A 92 12.38 -10.84 -3.73
C ALA A 92 10.86 -11.09 -3.63
N LEU A 93 10.09 -10.12 -3.14
CA LEU A 93 8.63 -10.21 -3.08
C LEU A 93 8.02 -10.32 -4.49
N ARG A 94 8.45 -9.51 -5.46
CA ARG A 94 7.99 -9.57 -6.87
C ARG A 94 8.12 -10.98 -7.44
N ARG A 95 9.32 -11.54 -7.39
CA ARG A 95 9.59 -12.90 -7.90
C ARG A 95 8.78 -13.95 -7.18
N TYR A 96 8.62 -13.82 -5.86
CA TYR A 96 7.81 -14.74 -5.07
C TYR A 96 6.33 -14.69 -5.48
N MET A 97 5.76 -13.49 -5.60
CA MET A 97 4.34 -13.31 -5.95
C MET A 97 4.04 -13.75 -7.38
N GLU A 98 4.91 -13.43 -8.33
CA GLU A 98 4.79 -13.86 -9.73
C GLU A 98 4.87 -15.38 -9.85
N SER A 99 5.91 -16.00 -9.27
CA SER A 99 6.12 -17.46 -9.42
C SER A 99 5.10 -18.32 -8.68
N ARG A 100 4.54 -17.85 -7.56
CA ARG A 100 3.63 -18.63 -6.72
C ARG A 100 2.16 -18.36 -6.97
N TYR A 101 1.82 -17.11 -7.30
CA TYR A 101 0.44 -16.66 -7.35
C TYR A 101 0.04 -16.02 -8.68
N ASP A 102 0.99 -15.83 -9.62
CA ASP A 102 0.77 -15.10 -10.85
C ASP A 102 0.23 -13.67 -10.59
N ILE A 103 0.74 -13.05 -9.51
CA ILE A 103 0.33 -11.71 -9.07
C ILE A 103 1.49 -10.74 -9.23
N GLU A 104 1.24 -9.65 -9.93
CA GLU A 104 2.19 -8.55 -10.06
C GLU A 104 2.27 -7.69 -8.78
N VAL A 105 3.46 -7.18 -8.48
CA VAL A 105 3.71 -6.28 -7.34
C VAL A 105 4.26 -4.94 -7.84
N PHE A 106 3.43 -3.92 -7.67
CA PHE A 106 3.75 -2.52 -7.92
C PHE A 106 4.37 -1.88 -6.67
N ALA A 107 5.09 -0.78 -6.85
CA ALA A 107 5.67 -0.07 -5.73
C ALA A 107 5.86 1.42 -5.99
N ASP A 108 5.59 2.22 -4.95
CA ASP A 108 5.90 3.64 -4.91
C ASP A 108 7.15 3.86 -4.04
N GLU A 109 8.12 4.62 -4.57
CA GLU A 109 9.28 5.06 -3.77
C GLU A 109 8.81 6.00 -2.65
N VAL A 110 9.27 5.73 -1.43
CA VAL A 110 8.99 6.57 -0.26
C VAL A 110 9.95 7.74 -0.28
N LYS A 111 9.41 8.96 -0.27
CA LYS A 111 10.22 10.17 -0.13
C LYS A 111 10.84 10.21 1.27
N LEU A 112 12.17 10.10 1.32
CA LEU A 112 12.95 10.21 2.54
C LEU A 112 13.57 11.62 2.68
N PRO A 113 13.74 12.12 3.92
CA PRO A 113 13.22 11.56 5.17
C PRO A 113 11.69 11.68 5.26
N VAL A 114 11.04 10.77 6.00
CA VAL A 114 9.59 10.83 6.24
C VAL A 114 9.28 11.85 7.32
N SER A 115 8.38 12.78 7.02
CA SER A 115 7.91 13.81 7.96
C SER A 115 6.45 13.61 8.38
N THR A 116 5.70 12.81 7.63
CA THR A 116 4.29 12.52 7.87
C THR A 116 4.09 11.04 8.15
N LYS A 117 3.09 10.74 8.97
CA LYS A 117 2.59 9.39 9.21
C LYS A 117 2.34 8.66 7.89
N GLY A 118 2.68 7.37 7.84
CA GLY A 118 2.32 6.49 6.74
C GLY A 118 0.81 6.21 6.71
N PHE A 119 0.34 5.62 5.62
CA PHE A 119 -1.08 5.29 5.40
C PHE A 119 -1.73 4.48 6.54
N PHE A 120 -0.95 3.61 7.21
CA PHE A 120 -1.39 2.85 8.39
C PHE A 120 -1.82 3.72 9.58
N SER A 121 -1.37 4.97 9.62
CA SER A 121 -1.39 5.82 10.80
C SER A 121 -2.24 7.08 10.58
N ASN A 122 -2.81 7.24 9.38
CA ASN A 122 -3.36 8.49 8.88
C ASN A 122 -4.87 8.53 8.63
N ASP A 123 -5.65 7.52 8.99
CA ASP A 123 -7.08 7.63 8.71
C ASP A 123 -7.96 6.89 9.71
N ASP A 124 -8.80 7.66 10.41
CA ASP A 124 -10.06 7.22 11.01
C ASP A 124 -11.07 6.70 9.94
N ARG A 125 -10.63 6.54 8.68
CA ARG A 125 -11.42 6.08 7.52
C ARG A 125 -10.85 4.84 6.83
N VAL A 126 -9.67 4.35 7.19
CA VAL A 126 -9.15 3.10 6.62
C VAL A 126 -9.66 1.96 7.48
N VAL A 127 -10.85 1.46 7.13
CA VAL A 127 -11.30 0.15 7.60
C VAL A 127 -10.39 -0.89 6.96
N VAL A 128 -9.30 -1.22 7.64
CA VAL A 128 -8.53 -2.43 7.36
C VAL A 128 -9.49 -3.58 7.62
N TYR A 129 -9.98 -4.20 6.54
CA TYR A 129 -11.01 -5.22 6.65
C TYR A 129 -10.40 -6.56 7.03
N ASP A 130 -9.22 -6.85 6.50
CA ASP A 130 -8.57 -8.14 6.73
C ASP A 130 -7.06 -8.10 6.42
N PHE A 131 -6.37 -9.13 6.89
CA PHE A 131 -4.94 -9.34 6.71
C PHE A 131 -4.67 -10.59 5.88
N LEU A 132 -3.67 -10.50 5.01
CA LEU A 132 -3.10 -11.64 4.31
C LEU A 132 -1.78 -12.00 4.99
N GLU A 133 -1.81 -13.01 5.84
CA GLU A 133 -0.65 -13.51 6.58
C GLU A 133 0.27 -14.35 5.67
N LEU A 134 0.87 -13.71 4.66
CA LEU A 134 1.62 -14.42 3.61
C LEU A 134 2.81 -15.21 4.19
N SER A 135 3.46 -14.71 5.24
CA SER A 135 4.56 -15.43 5.92
C SER A 135 4.14 -16.71 6.64
N GLU A 136 2.85 -16.89 6.91
CA GLU A 136 2.31 -18.06 7.61
C GLU A 136 1.77 -19.12 6.62
N LYS A 137 1.86 -18.87 5.31
CA LYS A 137 1.45 -19.81 4.27
C LYS A 137 2.50 -20.89 4.04
N ASP A 138 2.02 -22.10 3.75
CA ASP A 138 2.88 -23.22 3.37
C ASP A 138 3.76 -22.89 2.15
N GLY A 139 5.04 -23.25 2.22
CA GLY A 139 6.00 -23.01 1.14
C GLY A 139 6.51 -21.56 1.05
N TYR A 140 6.22 -20.70 2.04
CA TYR A 140 6.86 -19.40 2.18
C TYR A 140 8.37 -19.54 2.41
N ASN A 141 9.18 -18.85 1.60
CA ASN A 141 10.63 -18.99 1.60
C ASN A 141 11.41 -17.66 1.53
N LEU A 142 10.74 -16.52 1.73
CA LEU A 142 11.44 -15.24 1.80
C LEU A 142 12.17 -15.10 3.14
N PRO A 143 13.37 -14.47 3.18
CA PRO A 143 14.18 -14.33 4.39
C PRO A 143 13.67 -13.25 5.37
N PHE A 144 12.47 -12.73 5.15
CA PHE A 144 11.81 -11.69 5.94
C PHE A 144 10.30 -11.99 5.95
N LYS A 145 9.58 -11.58 6.99
CA LYS A 145 8.12 -11.79 7.06
C LYS A 145 7.37 -10.68 6.33
N ILE A 146 6.55 -11.06 5.36
CA ILE A 146 5.64 -10.17 4.63
C ILE A 146 4.21 -10.51 4.96
N TRP A 147 3.45 -9.50 5.35
CA TRP A 147 1.99 -9.55 5.42
C TRP A 147 1.38 -8.53 4.46
N GLY A 148 0.14 -8.78 4.06
CA GLY A 148 -0.68 -7.87 3.30
C GLY A 148 -1.86 -7.38 4.13
N TYR A 149 -2.39 -6.20 3.79
CA TYR A 149 -3.69 -5.75 4.26
C TYR A 149 -4.46 -5.15 3.10
N TYR A 150 -5.78 -5.24 3.17
CA TYR A 150 -6.65 -4.71 2.12
C TYR A 150 -7.96 -4.20 2.71
N THR A 151 -8.71 -3.49 1.87
CA THR A 151 -10.08 -3.09 2.15
C THR A 151 -10.95 -3.40 0.93
N THR A 152 -12.14 -3.92 1.17
CA THR A 152 -13.16 -4.17 0.14
C THR A 152 -14.10 -2.98 -0.02
N ALA A 153 -14.00 -1.96 0.82
CA ALA A 153 -14.88 -0.79 0.79
C ALA A 153 -14.86 -0.05 -0.55
N ASN A 154 -13.72 -0.09 -1.25
CA ASN A 154 -13.51 0.54 -2.55
C ASN A 154 -13.46 -0.49 -3.70
N ALA A 155 -14.04 -1.67 -3.51
CA ALA A 155 -14.07 -2.73 -4.52
C ALA A 155 -15.50 -3.07 -4.92
N ILE A 156 -15.75 -3.12 -6.23
CA ILE A 156 -17.05 -3.52 -6.75
C ILE A 156 -17.16 -5.05 -6.69
N THR A 157 -18.30 -5.55 -6.23
CA THR A 157 -18.56 -6.99 -6.25
C THR A 157 -19.14 -7.43 -7.59
N THR A 158 -18.89 -8.68 -8.02
CA THR A 158 -19.49 -9.22 -9.26
C THR A 158 -21.01 -9.03 -9.31
N PRO A 159 -21.81 -9.31 -8.25
CA PRO A 159 -23.25 -9.08 -8.29
C PRO A 159 -23.61 -7.59 -8.49
N SER A 160 -22.80 -6.66 -7.98
CA SER A 160 -23.05 -5.22 -8.16
C SER A 160 -22.66 -4.76 -9.56
N LEU A 161 -21.56 -5.29 -10.11
CA LEU A 161 -21.14 -5.06 -11.48
C LEU A 161 -22.21 -5.54 -12.47
N GLU A 162 -22.70 -6.78 -12.31
CA GLU A 162 -23.74 -7.35 -13.15
C GLU A 162 -25.05 -6.55 -13.11
N ARG A 163 -25.43 -6.07 -11.92
CA ARG A 163 -26.60 -5.18 -11.77
C ARG A 163 -26.41 -3.86 -12.50
N GLY A 164 -25.22 -3.26 -12.40
CA GLY A 164 -24.87 -2.05 -13.12
C GLY A 164 -24.94 -2.24 -14.63
N VAL A 165 -24.34 -3.31 -15.15
CA VAL A 165 -24.36 -3.65 -16.58
C VAL A 165 -25.79 -3.84 -17.07
N ARG A 166 -26.61 -4.59 -16.32
CA ARG A 166 -28.03 -4.79 -16.64
C ARG A 166 -28.79 -3.47 -16.64
N PHE A 167 -28.52 -2.59 -15.68
CA PHE A 167 -29.17 -1.28 -15.58
C PHE A 167 -28.82 -0.40 -16.79
N LEU A 168 -27.54 -0.28 -17.14
CA LEU A 168 -27.10 0.50 -18.30
C LEU A 168 -27.62 -0.08 -19.61
N SER A 169 -27.57 -1.40 -19.78
CA SER A 169 -28.13 -2.08 -20.95
C SER A 169 -29.62 -1.75 -21.13
N LYS A 170 -30.40 -1.79 -20.04
CA LYS A 170 -31.81 -1.39 -20.08
C LYS A 170 -32.00 0.10 -20.36
N ALA A 171 -31.16 0.97 -19.80
CA ALA A 171 -31.23 2.41 -20.10
C ALA A 171 -31.00 2.69 -21.59
N LEU A 172 -30.01 2.03 -22.22
CA LEU A 172 -29.74 2.16 -23.65
C LEU A 172 -30.90 1.63 -24.50
N GLU A 173 -31.52 0.51 -24.12
CA GLU A 173 -32.73 -0.02 -24.78
C GLU A 173 -33.89 0.99 -24.73
N TYR A 174 -34.13 1.66 -23.59
CA TYR A 174 -35.16 2.70 -23.50
C TYR A 174 -34.85 3.96 -24.32
N LEU A 175 -33.57 4.19 -24.65
CA LEU A 175 -33.13 5.29 -25.50
C LEU A 175 -33.04 4.91 -26.99
N GLY A 176 -33.25 3.63 -27.34
CA GLY A 176 -33.09 3.11 -28.70
C GLY A 176 -31.64 2.97 -29.16
N LEU A 177 -30.72 2.74 -28.21
CA LEU A 177 -29.26 2.65 -28.42
C LEU A 177 -28.72 1.24 -28.08
N GLU A 178 -29.56 0.20 -28.09
CA GLU A 178 -29.23 -1.14 -27.56
C GLU A 178 -28.07 -1.86 -28.25
N ASN A 179 -27.68 -1.46 -29.46
CA ASN A 179 -26.58 -2.05 -30.21
C ASN A 179 -25.31 -1.17 -30.24
N GLU A 180 -25.29 -0.05 -29.52
CA GLU A 180 -24.16 0.88 -29.55
C GLU A 180 -23.01 0.49 -28.62
N CYS A 181 -23.26 -0.38 -27.64
CA CYS A 181 -22.24 -0.77 -26.66
C CYS A 181 -22.21 -2.28 -26.44
N THR A 182 -21.01 -2.86 -26.42
CA THR A 182 -20.83 -4.25 -26.01
C THR A 182 -20.96 -4.39 -24.49
N ARG A 183 -21.16 -5.63 -24.03
CA ARG A 183 -21.18 -5.92 -22.60
C ARG A 183 -19.89 -5.49 -21.90
N GLU A 184 -18.74 -5.73 -22.53
CA GLU A 184 -17.42 -5.36 -21.99
C GLU A 184 -17.24 -3.84 -21.90
N GLU A 185 -17.86 -3.07 -22.79
CA GLU A 185 -17.91 -1.61 -22.72
C GLU A 185 -18.77 -1.16 -21.53
N LEU A 186 -19.94 -1.76 -21.34
CA LEU A 186 -20.79 -1.48 -20.20
C LEU A 186 -20.11 -1.84 -18.87
N GLU A 187 -19.42 -2.98 -18.80
CA GLU A 187 -18.64 -3.39 -17.62
C GLU A 187 -17.55 -2.37 -17.29
N ARG A 188 -16.81 -1.89 -18.32
CA ARG A 188 -15.81 -0.82 -18.15
C ARG A 188 -16.45 0.47 -17.64
N VAL A 189 -17.59 0.88 -18.19
CA VAL A 189 -18.29 2.09 -17.76
C VAL A 189 -18.75 1.98 -16.30
N VAL A 190 -19.38 0.86 -15.91
CA VAL A 190 -19.79 0.62 -14.52
C VAL A 190 -18.58 0.62 -13.59
N GLY A 191 -17.50 -0.04 -13.98
CA GLY A 191 -16.24 -0.04 -13.24
C GLY A 191 -15.68 1.37 -13.04
N TYR A 192 -15.63 2.19 -14.09
CA TYR A 192 -15.17 3.58 -14.01
C TYR A 192 -16.05 4.46 -13.13
N ILE A 193 -17.38 4.33 -13.24
CA ILE A 193 -18.32 5.06 -12.39
C ILE A 193 -18.09 4.69 -10.93
N PHE A 194 -17.93 3.39 -10.63
CA PHE A 194 -17.67 2.96 -9.27
C PHE A 194 -16.30 3.44 -8.76
N GLU A 195 -15.23 3.30 -9.53
CA GLU A 195 -13.88 3.70 -9.10
C GLU A 195 -13.78 5.20 -8.81
N ARG A 196 -14.46 6.04 -9.61
CA ARG A 196 -14.35 7.49 -9.50
C ARG A 196 -15.38 8.11 -8.55
N GLU A 197 -16.56 7.51 -8.45
CA GLU A 197 -17.71 8.11 -7.75
C GLU A 197 -18.28 7.23 -6.64
N LEU A 198 -17.79 5.99 -6.48
CA LEU A 198 -18.30 4.98 -5.55
C LEU A 198 -19.81 4.70 -5.74
N LEU A 199 -20.33 4.93 -6.95
CA LEU A 199 -21.71 4.68 -7.31
C LEU A 199 -21.88 3.27 -7.90
N TYR A 200 -22.90 2.56 -7.43
CA TYR A 200 -23.27 1.25 -7.96
C TYR A 200 -24.78 1.00 -7.84
N VAL A 201 -25.27 0.03 -8.60
CA VAL A 201 -26.68 -0.35 -8.58
C VAL A 201 -26.93 -1.45 -7.56
N LYS A 202 -27.79 -1.16 -6.58
CA LYS A 202 -28.31 -2.14 -5.63
C LYS A 202 -29.78 -2.43 -5.93
N LYS A 203 -30.16 -3.71 -5.91
CA LYS A 203 -31.57 -4.09 -5.94
C LYS A 203 -32.21 -3.66 -4.61
N LYS A 204 -33.36 -2.99 -4.67
CA LYS A 204 -34.15 -2.70 -3.46
C LYS A 204 -34.75 -4.01 -2.96
N ASP A 205 -34.47 -4.33 -1.71
CA ASP A 205 -35.10 -5.44 -0.98
C ASP A 205 -36.57 -5.12 -0.69
#